data_AF-A0A0F9IYP7-F1
#
_entry.id   AF-A0A0F9IYP7-F1
#
_cell.length_a   1.000
_cell.length_b   1.000
_cell.length_c   1.000
_cell.angle_alpha   90.00
_cell.angle_beta   90.00
_cell.angle_gamma   90.00
#
_symmetry.space_group_name_H-M   'P 1'
#
loop_
_entity.id
_entity.type
_entity.pdbx_description
1 polymer ?
#
loop_
_entity_poly.entity_id
_entity_poly.type
_entity_poly.pdbx_seq_one_letter_code
_entity_poly.pdbx_strand_id
1 'polypeptide(L)' 'MSRLSGDEIKNGLVFNGYDYTLQVWVKNGVVQECNHPARMGARCCNQRVLAGRRLAELARRGCLVDRRSFSNPTVRG' A
#
# COMPACT_ATOMS: atom_id res chain seq x y z
N MET A 1 -5.45 19.07 11.85
CA MET A 1 -4.63 19.01 10.62
C MET A 1 -4.84 17.66 9.96
N SER A 2 -5.76 17.58 9.02
CA SER A 2 -6.01 16.38 8.20
C SER A 2 -4.83 16.19 7.25
N ARG A 3 -4.09 15.08 7.39
CA ARG A 3 -3.00 14.72 6.47
C ARG A 3 -3.60 14.48 5.07
N LEU A 4 -3.37 15.41 4.14
CA LEU A 4 -3.64 15.24 2.71
C LEU A 4 -2.55 14.38 2.04
N SER A 5 -2.10 13.28 2.64
CA SER A 5 -1.37 12.27 1.88
C SER A 5 -2.41 11.37 1.22
N GLY A 6 -3.04 11.89 0.16
CA GLY A 6 -3.99 11.11 -0.63
C GLY A 6 -3.25 9.98 -1.30
N ASP A 7 -3.53 8.75 -0.87
CA ASP A 7 -3.02 7.56 -1.56
C ASP A 7 -3.52 7.61 -3.01
N GLU A 8 -2.59 7.51 -3.97
CA GLU A 8 -2.93 7.40 -5.40
C GLU A 8 -3.40 5.99 -5.67
N ILE A 9 -4.60 5.84 -6.25
CA ILE A 9 -5.17 4.56 -6.63
C ILE A 9 -5.16 4.42 -8.16
N LYS A 10 -4.72 3.26 -8.67
CA LYS A 10 -4.84 2.87 -10.09
C LYS A 10 -5.44 1.48 -10.21
N ASN A 11 -6.45 1.34 -11.07
CA ASN A 11 -7.15 0.06 -11.29
C ASN A 11 -7.67 -0.57 -9.98
N GLY A 12 -8.14 0.27 -9.05
CA GLY A 12 -8.64 -0.16 -7.74
C GLY A 12 -7.56 -0.64 -6.77
N LEU A 13 -6.28 -0.38 -7.04
CA LEU A 13 -5.14 -0.74 -6.18
C LEU A 13 -4.32 0.48 -5.81
N VAL A 14 -3.68 0.46 -4.63
CA VAL A 14 -2.74 1.51 -4.23
C VAL A 14 -1.55 1.54 -5.20
N PHE A 15 -1.32 2.69 -5.83
CA PHE A 15 -0.20 2.95 -6.72
C PHE A 15 0.89 3.78 -6.04
N ASN A 16 0.53 4.81 -5.27
CA ASN A 16 1.46 5.54 -4.40
C ASN A 16 0.77 5.83 -3.06
N GLY A 17 1.22 5.21 -1.97
CA GLY A 17 0.53 5.33 -0.68
C GLY A 17 0.71 4.13 0.22
N TYR A 18 -0.16 3.99 1.22
CA TYR A 18 -0.14 2.85 2.13
C TYR A 18 -1.28 1.87 1.85
N ASP A 19 -0.95 0.60 1.58
CA ASP A 19 -1.93 -0.49 1.55
C ASP A 19 -2.14 -1.01 2.98
N TYR A 20 -3.33 -0.78 3.53
CA TYR A 20 -3.65 -1.10 4.92
C TYR A 20 -3.90 -2.59 5.15
N THR A 21 -4.28 -3.34 4.11
CA THR A 21 -4.53 -4.78 4.20
C THR A 21 -3.22 -5.55 4.34
N LEU A 22 -2.25 -5.24 3.49
CA LEU A 22 -0.92 -5.81 3.57
C LEU A 22 -0.03 -5.10 4.58
N GLN A 23 -0.46 -3.94 5.08
CA GLN A 23 0.32 -3.04 5.92
C GLN A 23 1.64 -2.68 5.26
N VAL A 24 1.61 -2.24 3.99
CA VAL A 24 2.78 -1.92 3.17
C VAL A 24 2.76 -0.53 2.56
N TRP A 25 3.92 0.15 2.51
CA TRP A 25 4.05 1.35 1.68
C TRP A 25 4.32 0.96 0.22
N VAL A 26 3.67 1.64 -0.71
CA VAL A 26 3.72 1.37 -2.15
C VAL A 26 4.15 2.63 -2.87
N LYS A 27 5.09 2.49 -3.80
CA LYS A 27 5.53 3.57 -4.70
C LYS A 27 5.55 3.06 -6.13
N ASN A 28 4.88 3.76 -7.03
CA ASN A 28 4.68 3.37 -8.43
C ASN A 28 4.18 1.92 -8.62
N GLY A 29 3.28 1.48 -7.74
CA GLY A 29 2.71 0.13 -7.71
C GLY A 29 3.64 -0.95 -7.17
N VAL A 30 4.81 -0.58 -6.64
CA VAL A 30 5.82 -1.49 -6.08
C VAL A 30 5.88 -1.33 -4.56
N VAL A 31 5.83 -2.45 -3.86
CA VAL A 31 5.98 -2.49 -2.39
C VAL A 31 7.39 -2.05 -2.02
N GLN A 32 7.48 -1.06 -1.12
CA GLN A 32 8.74 -0.52 -0.64
C GLN A 32 9.23 -1.30 0.59
N GLU A 33 10.55 -1.32 0.77
CA GLU A 33 11.14 -1.77 2.02
C GLU A 33 10.82 -0.79 3.15
N CYS A 34 10.66 -1.32 4.35
CA CYS A 34 10.47 -0.47 5.50
C CYS A 34 11.79 0.18 5.91
N ASN A 35 11.76 1.48 6.19
CA ASN A 35 12.93 2.20 6.71
C ASN A 35 13.11 2.03 8.23
N HIS A 36 12.92 0.81 8.76
CA HIS A 36 13.12 0.57 10.19
C HIS A 36 14.61 0.37 10.50
N PRO A 37 15.09 0.82 11.67
CA PRO A 37 16.42 0.44 12.15
C PRO A 37 16.56 -1.09 12.17
N ALA A 38 17.72 -1.62 11.78
CA ALA A 38 17.97 -3.06 11.63
C ALA A 38 17.55 -3.89 12.87
N ARG A 39 17.70 -3.32 14.07
CA ARG A 39 17.27 -3.91 15.36
C ARG A 39 15.76 -4.20 15.46
N MET A 40 14.94 -3.56 14.63
CA MET A 40 13.48 -3.78 14.56
C MET A 40 13.08 -4.64 13.35
N GLY A 41 14.02 -4.96 12.46
CA GLY A 41 13.77 -5.67 11.20
C GLY A 41 13.50 -7.17 11.33
N ALA A 42 13.70 -7.75 12.52
CA ALA A 42 13.49 -9.18 12.76
C ALA A 42 12.01 -9.59 12.86
N ARG A 43 11.10 -8.64 13.15
CA ARG A 43 9.65 -8.89 13.28
C ARG A 43 8.79 -7.97 12.42
N CYS A 44 9.42 -7.21 11.52
CA CYS A 44 8.69 -6.26 10.72
C CYS A 44 7.97 -6.95 9.56
N CYS A 45 6.63 -6.95 9.65
CA CYS A 45 5.57 -6.84 8.64
C CYS A 45 5.73 -7.57 7.29
N ASN A 46 4.62 -7.89 6.63
CA ASN A 46 4.59 -8.46 5.27
C ASN A 46 5.48 -7.69 4.25
N GLN A 47 5.76 -6.41 4.50
CA GLN A 47 6.70 -5.58 3.72
C GLN A 47 8.06 -6.23 3.44
N ARG A 48 8.73 -6.90 4.39
CA ARG A 48 10.05 -7.51 4.10
C ARG A 48 9.97 -8.64 3.07
N VAL A 49 8.87 -9.39 3.09
CA VAL A 49 8.63 -10.53 2.17
C VAL A 49 8.13 -10.06 0.80
N LEU A 50 7.42 -8.93 0.80
CA LEU A 50 6.74 -8.40 -0.37
C LEU A 50 7.50 -7.25 -1.06
N ALA A 51 8.54 -6.70 -0.44
CA ALA A 51 9.36 -5.64 -1.00
C ALA A 51 9.86 -5.97 -2.41
N GLY A 52 9.78 -4.97 -3.30
CA GLY A 52 10.11 -5.11 -4.71
C GLY A 52 9.04 -5.81 -5.57
N ARG A 53 8.02 -6.43 -4.96
CA ARG A 53 6.90 -7.02 -5.72
C ARG A 53 5.91 -5.95 -6.15
N ARG A 54 5.27 -6.17 -7.31
CA ARG A 54 4.17 -5.33 -7.79
C ARG A 54 2.88 -5.69 -7.07
N LEU A 55 2.16 -4.70 -6.57
CA LEU A 55 0.89 -4.91 -5.87
C LEU A 55 -0.15 -5.60 -6.77
N ALA A 56 -0.17 -5.27 -8.06
CA ALA A 56 -1.04 -5.91 -9.04
C ALA A 56 -0.77 -7.42 -9.21
N GLU A 57 0.48 -7.87 -9.07
CA GLU A 57 0.80 -9.30 -9.11
C GLU A 57 0.29 -10.02 -7.86
N LEU A 58 0.45 -9.40 -6.69
CA LEU A 58 -0.08 -9.93 -5.43
C LEU A 58 -1.60 -10.09 -5.50
N ALA A 59 -2.29 -9.06 -6.01
CA ALA A 59 -3.74 -9.08 -6.22
C ALA A 59 -4.19 -10.23 -7.16
N ARG A 60 -3.45 -10.47 -8.25
CA ARG A 60 -3.74 -11.56 -9.20
C ARG A 60 -3.47 -12.95 -8.61
N ARG A 61 -2.50 -13.07 -7.71
CA ARG A 61 -2.16 -14.33 -7.01
C ARG A 61 -3.10 -14.66 -5.86
N GLY A 62 -4.14 -13.84 -5.64
CA GLY A 62 -5.13 -14.03 -4.59
C GLY A 62 -4.73 -13.48 -3.22
N CYS A 63 -3.64 -12.70 -3.12
CA CYS A 63 -3.36 -11.98 -1.88
C CYS A 63 -4.45 -10.94 -1.65
N LEU A 64 -4.93 -10.86 -0.41
CA LEU A 64 -5.80 -9.77 0.02
C LEU A 64 -5.00 -8.47 -0.02
N VAL A 65 -5.45 -7.53 -0.85
CA VAL A 65 -4.87 -6.20 -1.04
C VAL A 65 -5.95 -5.17 -0.83
N ASP A 66 -5.55 -3.95 -0.49
CA ASP A 66 -6.47 -2.84 -0.30
C ASP A 66 -7.09 -2.44 -1.65
N ARG A 67 -8.34 -2.88 -1.86
CA ARG A 67 -9.13 -2.58 -3.07
C ARG A 67 -10.01 -1.36 -2.87
N ARG A 68 -9.40 -0.20 -2.63
CA ARG A 68 -10.08 1.10 -2.63
C ARG A 68 -10.55 1.45 -4.05
N SER A 69 -11.69 0.88 -4.43
CA SER A 69 -12.40 1.23 -5.65
C SER A 69 -13.02 2.61 -5.48
N PHE A 70 -12.88 3.49 -6.48
CA PHE A 70 -13.48 4.82 -6.61
C PHE A 70 -14.67 5.05 -5.66
N SER A 71 -14.61 5.96 -4.70
CA SER A 71 -14.76 7.39 -4.91
C SER A 71 -14.20 8.12 -3.70
N ASN A 72 -13.50 9.24 -3.90
CA ASN A 72 -13.61 10.32 -2.94
C ASN A 72 -15.09 10.72 -2.97
N PRO A 73 -15.91 10.47 -1.93
CA PRO A 73 -17.22 11.08 -1.90
C PRO A 73 -16.94 12.58 -1.86
N THR A 74 -17.20 13.25 -2.97
CA THR A 74 -17.34 14.70 -3.01
C THR A 74 -18.02 15.13 -1.72
N VAL A 75 -17.30 15.94 -0.95
CA VAL A 75 -17.86 16.76 0.12
C VAL A 75 -19.09 17.42 -0.48
N ARG A 76 -20.28 16.88 -0.19
CA ARG A 76 -21.55 17.55 -0.46
C ARG A 76 -21.69 18.58 0.64
N GLY A 77 -21.24 19.81 0.34
CA GLY A 77 -21.78 21.03 0.94
C GLY A 77 -22.94 21.54 0.11
#